data_AF-A0A3B0X4E5-F1
#
_entry.id   AF-A0A3B0X4E5-F1
#
_cell.length_a   1.000
_cell.length_b   1.000
_cell.length_c   1.000
_cell.angle_alpha   90.00
_cell.angle_beta   90.00
_cell.angle_gamma   90.00
#
_symmetry.space_group_name_H-M   'P 1'
#
loop_
_entity.id
_entity.type
_entity.pdbx_description
1 polymer ?
#
loop_
_entity_poly.entity_id
_entity_poly.type
_entity_poly.pdbx_seq_one_letter_code
_entity_poly.pdbx_strand_id
1 'polypeptide(L)'
;AIDDVALISVPVKDARDWIDRHPGFNRNFLPYLGEQMRKLEDLSTDLALYDTMTRLARLILRHIVPHHPQSVDNKYSLKLIHDLHDDSLARMVGSVRQVVNRHLQHWRKQGVLHKQNFHTEVCELETLQQYANDCCLPLQKKESSAKK
;
A
#
# COMPACT_ATOMS: atom_id res chain seq x y z
N ALA A 1 -7.20 2.48 18.36
CA ALA A 1 -7.09 1.57 17.20
C ALA A 1 -7.71 2.29 16.01
N ILE A 2 -7.36 1.87 14.78
CA ILE A 2 -7.90 2.46 13.55
C ILE A 2 -9.38 2.04 13.35
N ASP A 3 -9.73 0.84 13.83
CA ASP A 3 -11.09 0.28 13.93
C ASP A 3 -11.35 -0.29 15.34
N ASP A 4 -12.60 -0.60 15.66
CA ASP A 4 -12.97 -1.32 16.88
C ASP A 4 -12.47 -2.78 16.82
N VAL A 5 -11.55 -3.12 17.73
CA VAL A 5 -10.90 -4.44 17.76
C VAL A 5 -10.77 -4.97 19.18
N ALA A 6 -10.98 -6.28 19.35
CA ALA A 6 -10.65 -7.00 20.56
C ALA A 6 -9.23 -7.59 20.44
N LEU A 7 -8.42 -7.44 21.49
CA LEU A 7 -7.04 -7.90 21.52
C LEU A 7 -6.85 -8.92 22.64
N ILE A 8 -6.06 -9.96 22.36
CA ILE A 8 -5.55 -10.89 23.36
C ILE A 8 -4.10 -10.50 23.64
N SER A 9 -3.79 -10.24 24.90
CA SER A 9 -2.43 -9.92 25.35
C SER A 9 -1.92 -11.03 26.26
N VAL A 10 -0.65 -11.38 26.09
CA VAL A 10 0.03 -12.45 26.82
C VAL A 10 1.43 -11.98 27.18
N PRO A 11 1.95 -12.26 28.38
CA PRO A 11 3.34 -11.99 28.72
C PRO A 11 4.29 -12.68 27.74
N VAL A 12 5.36 -12.00 27.33
CA VAL A 12 6.34 -12.54 26.37
C VAL A 12 6.94 -13.87 26.85
N LYS A 13 7.07 -14.05 28.17
CA LYS A 13 7.55 -15.31 28.77
C LYS A 13 6.61 -16.47 28.44
N ASP A 14 5.31 -16.29 28.64
CA ASP A 14 4.31 -17.34 28.37
C ASP A 14 4.20 -17.64 26.88
N ALA A 15 4.28 -16.60 26.03
CA ALA A 15 4.34 -16.78 24.58
C ALA A 15 5.57 -17.59 24.13
N ARG A 16 6.74 -17.40 24.78
CA ARG A 16 7.94 -18.21 24.53
C ARG A 16 7.74 -19.65 24.97
N ASP A 17 7.19 -19.87 26.17
CA ASP A 17 6.86 -21.22 26.66
C ASP A 17 5.93 -21.97 25.69
N TRP A 18 5.01 -21.27 25.02
CA TRP A 18 4.13 -21.87 24.00
C TRP A 18 4.85 -22.32 22.74
N ILE A 19 5.94 -21.67 22.34
CA ILE A 19 6.75 -22.07 21.18
C ILE A 19 7.30 -23.49 21.41
N ASP A 20 7.74 -23.77 22.64
CA ASP A 20 8.31 -25.06 23.01
C ASP A 20 7.23 -26.13 23.28
N ARG A 21 6.14 -25.75 23.98
CA ARG A 21 5.12 -26.70 24.45
C ARG A 21 4.04 -27.01 23.41
N HIS A 22 3.85 -26.15 22.41
CA HIS A 22 2.78 -26.29 21.42
C HIS A 22 3.33 -26.24 19.99
N PRO A 23 3.71 -27.38 19.40
CA PRO A 23 4.26 -27.44 18.04
C PRO A 23 3.34 -26.81 16.97
N GLY A 24 2.01 -26.89 17.16
CA GLY A 24 1.04 -26.24 16.28
C GLY A 24 1.09 -24.71 16.33
N PHE A 25 1.38 -24.11 17.50
CA PHE A 25 1.62 -22.68 17.61
C PHE A 25 2.90 -22.30 16.86
N ASN A 26 4.00 -23.02 17.13
CA ASN A 26 5.31 -22.77 16.51
C ASN A 26 5.26 -22.86 14.97
N ARG A 27 4.56 -23.88 14.43
CA ARG A 27 4.40 -24.08 12.98
C ARG A 27 3.68 -22.93 12.28
N ASN A 28 2.87 -22.14 12.99
CA ASN A 28 2.22 -20.95 12.46
C ASN A 28 2.99 -19.66 12.78
N PHE A 29 3.57 -19.57 13.98
CA PHE A 29 4.22 -18.38 14.49
C PHE A 29 5.55 -18.06 13.79
N LEU A 30 6.42 -19.06 13.56
CA LEU A 30 7.70 -18.81 12.91
C LEU A 30 7.56 -18.38 11.44
N PRO A 31 6.71 -19.01 10.61
CA PRO A 31 6.44 -18.51 9.27
C PRO A 31 5.88 -17.10 9.26
N TYR A 32 4.95 -16.80 10.18
CA TYR A 32 4.41 -15.45 10.34
C TYR A 32 5.51 -14.44 10.66
N LEU A 33 6.40 -14.74 11.62
CA LEU A 33 7.54 -13.87 11.93
C LEU A 33 8.45 -13.69 10.71
N GLY A 34 8.75 -14.75 9.97
CA GLY A 34 9.54 -14.67 8.74
C GLY A 34 8.88 -13.79 7.68
N GLU A 35 7.55 -13.81 7.59
CA GLU A 35 6.79 -12.91 6.72
C GLU A 35 6.88 -11.45 7.18
N GLN A 36 6.80 -11.19 8.49
CA GLN A 36 6.97 -9.84 9.05
C GLN A 36 8.39 -9.30 8.80
N MET A 37 9.42 -10.15 8.91
CA MET A 37 10.80 -9.76 8.63
C MET A 37 10.98 -9.39 7.15
N ARG A 38 10.45 -10.19 6.22
CA ARG A 38 10.47 -9.85 4.78
C ARG A 38 9.73 -8.55 4.48
N LYS A 39 8.56 -8.33 5.09
CA LYS A 39 7.82 -7.06 4.96
C LYS A 39 8.65 -5.86 5.39
N LEU A 40 9.41 -5.98 6.47
CA LEU A 40 10.29 -4.93 6.97
C LEU A 40 11.48 -4.69 6.05
N GLU A 41 12.08 -5.76 5.53
CA GLU A 41 13.17 -5.71 4.54
C GLU A 41 12.72 -5.03 3.24
N ASP A 42 11.56 -5.43 2.70
CA ASP A 42 10.95 -4.82 1.52
C ASP A 42 10.78 -3.31 1.72
N LEU A 43 10.21 -2.92 2.88
CA LEU A 43 9.97 -1.51 3.19
C LEU A 43 11.29 -0.72 3.32
N SER A 44 12.30 -1.30 3.97
CA SER A 44 13.62 -0.68 4.08
C SER A 44 14.28 -0.50 2.73
N THR A 45 14.18 -1.51 1.87
CA THR A 45 14.69 -1.47 0.49
C THR A 45 13.96 -0.41 -0.32
N ASP A 46 12.64 -0.36 -0.21
CA ASP A 46 11.82 0.60 -0.93
C ASP A 46 12.16 2.05 -0.53
N LEU A 47 12.32 2.30 0.78
CA LEU A 47 12.72 3.61 1.32
C LEU A 47 14.13 4.03 0.88
N ALA A 48 15.05 3.09 0.72
CA ALA A 48 16.42 3.36 0.34
C ALA A 48 16.58 3.60 -1.18
N LEU A 49 15.78 2.92 -2.01
CA LEU A 49 16.00 2.86 -3.46
C LEU A 49 15.04 3.71 -4.29
N TYR A 50 13.83 3.98 -3.79
CA TYR A 50 12.77 4.58 -4.60
C TYR A 50 12.27 5.89 -4.03
N ASP A 51 11.73 6.74 -4.91
CA ASP A 51 11.10 7.99 -4.53
C ASP A 51 9.69 7.78 -3.97
N THR A 52 9.04 8.86 -3.51
CA THR A 52 7.71 8.73 -2.88
C THR A 52 6.64 8.23 -3.86
N MET A 53 6.76 8.58 -5.15
CA MET A 53 5.78 8.19 -6.17
C MET A 53 5.84 6.69 -6.45
N THR A 54 7.03 6.15 -6.69
CA THR A 54 7.26 4.73 -6.94
C THR A 54 6.88 3.89 -5.71
N ARG A 55 7.27 4.32 -4.50
CA ARG A 55 6.88 3.62 -3.25
C ARG A 55 5.36 3.59 -3.06
N LEU A 56 4.67 4.70 -3.36
CA LEU A 56 3.21 4.75 -3.28
C LEU A 56 2.55 3.82 -4.31
N ALA A 57 3.09 3.74 -5.53
CA ALA A 57 2.56 2.85 -6.57
C ALA A 57 2.72 1.38 -6.16
N ARG A 58 3.90 1.00 -5.69
CA ARG A 58 4.19 -0.35 -5.14
C ARG A 58 3.28 -0.72 -3.99
N LEU A 59 3.05 0.22 -3.06
CA LEU A 59 2.16 0.00 -1.93
C LEU A 59 0.73 -0.28 -2.38
N ILE A 60 0.22 0.50 -3.34
CA ILE A 60 -1.13 0.31 -3.88
C ILE A 60 -1.23 -1.06 -4.56
N LEU A 61 -0.29 -1.41 -5.45
CA LEU A 61 -0.26 -2.70 -6.14
C LEU A 61 -0.24 -3.90 -5.18
N ARG A 62 0.51 -3.83 -4.08
CA ARG A 62 0.57 -4.88 -3.04
C ARG A 62 -0.78 -5.20 -2.40
N HIS A 63 -1.72 -4.26 -2.46
CA HIS A 63 -3.04 -4.37 -1.81
C HIS A 63 -4.21 -4.33 -2.80
N ILE A 64 -3.93 -4.44 -4.10
CA ILE A 64 -4.93 -4.79 -5.09
C ILE A 64 -5.29 -6.27 -4.90
N VAL A 65 -6.58 -6.59 -4.97
CA VAL A 65 -7.05 -7.99 -4.98
C VAL A 65 -7.36 -8.36 -6.43
N PRO A 66 -6.54 -9.22 -7.09
CA PRO A 66 -6.75 -9.57 -8.49
C PRO A 66 -8.05 -10.34 -8.78
N HIS A 67 -8.70 -10.90 -7.74
CA HIS A 67 -9.86 -11.79 -7.86
C HIS A 67 -11.05 -11.38 -6.98
N HIS A 68 -11.30 -10.07 -6.85
CA HIS A 68 -12.50 -9.62 -6.12
C HIS A 68 -13.75 -9.79 -7.02
N PRO A 69 -14.88 -10.32 -6.51
CA PRO A 69 -16.11 -10.49 -7.30
C PRO A 69 -16.72 -9.18 -7.84
N GLN A 70 -16.25 -8.01 -7.40
CA GLN A 70 -16.61 -6.71 -7.99
C GLN A 70 -15.63 -6.22 -9.08
N SER A 71 -14.67 -7.04 -9.52
CA SER A 71 -13.91 -6.81 -10.75
C SER A 71 -14.81 -7.03 -11.96
N VAL A 72 -15.75 -6.11 -12.13
CA VAL A 72 -16.55 -5.96 -13.33
C VAL A 72 -15.86 -4.86 -14.13
N ASP A 73 -15.52 -5.15 -15.39
CA ASP A 73 -15.06 -4.14 -16.36
C ASP A 73 -13.65 -3.56 -16.11
N ASN A 74 -12.64 -4.43 -15.90
CA ASN A 74 -11.21 -4.04 -15.82
C ASN A 74 -10.85 -3.08 -14.66
N LYS A 75 -11.73 -2.94 -13.68
CA LYS A 75 -11.51 -2.14 -12.47
C LYS A 75 -11.10 -3.04 -11.30
N TYR A 76 -10.00 -2.69 -10.65
CA TYR A 76 -9.50 -3.43 -9.50
C TYR A 76 -9.81 -2.67 -8.22
N SER A 77 -10.69 -3.25 -7.39
CA SER A 77 -10.98 -2.72 -6.05
C SER A 77 -9.78 -2.90 -5.13
N LEU A 78 -9.40 -1.84 -4.42
CA LEU A 78 -8.36 -1.91 -3.41
C LEU A 78 -8.92 -2.50 -2.11
N LYS A 79 -8.29 -3.54 -1.57
CA LYS A 79 -8.59 -4.07 -0.23
C LYS A 79 -7.65 -3.41 0.77
N LEU A 80 -7.61 -2.08 0.77
CA LEU A 80 -6.79 -1.30 1.69
C LEU A 80 -7.63 -0.71 2.81
N ILE A 81 -7.07 -0.71 4.01
CA ILE A 81 -7.70 -0.19 5.24
C ILE A 81 -8.20 1.25 5.01
N HIS A 82 -9.49 1.48 5.26
CA HIS A 82 -10.19 2.78 5.14
C HIS A 82 -10.01 3.54 3.83
N ASP A 83 -10.01 2.84 2.69
CA ASP A 83 -10.05 3.46 1.37
C ASP A 83 -9.03 4.59 1.15
N LEU A 84 -7.81 4.41 1.66
CA LEU A 84 -6.70 5.37 1.50
C LEU A 84 -6.91 6.68 2.27
N HIS A 85 -7.06 6.66 3.60
CA HIS A 85 -6.85 7.89 4.35
C HIS A 85 -5.40 8.37 4.15
N ASP A 86 -5.23 9.57 3.56
CA ASP A 86 -3.94 10.10 3.10
C ASP A 86 -2.84 10.05 4.19
N ASP A 87 -3.22 10.22 5.47
CA ASP A 87 -2.27 10.17 6.59
C ASP A 87 -1.74 8.75 6.88
N SER A 88 -2.58 7.72 6.72
CA SER A 88 -2.15 6.33 6.89
C SER A 88 -1.24 5.91 5.74
N LEU A 89 -1.56 6.31 4.51
CA LEU A 89 -0.68 6.11 3.36
C LEU A 89 0.65 6.83 3.52
N ALA A 90 0.63 8.08 3.99
CA ALA A 90 1.84 8.84 4.25
C ALA A 90 2.77 8.14 5.24
N ARG A 91 2.22 7.60 6.34
CA ARG A 91 3.00 6.81 7.29
C ARG A 91 3.59 5.54 6.67
N MET A 92 2.81 4.81 5.87
CA MET A 92 3.29 3.56 5.27
C MET A 92 4.35 3.78 4.18
N VAL A 93 4.25 4.88 3.41
CA VAL A 93 5.22 5.23 2.35
C VAL A 93 6.43 6.01 2.91
N GLY A 94 6.40 6.42 4.18
CA GLY A 94 7.44 7.24 4.81
C GLY A 94 7.50 8.65 4.22
N SER A 95 6.35 9.29 4.07
CA SER A 95 6.22 10.66 3.55
C SER A 95 5.21 11.47 4.35
N VAL A 96 4.94 12.69 3.90
CA VAL A 96 3.91 13.57 4.49
C VAL A 96 2.63 13.55 3.66
N ARG A 97 1.49 13.76 4.33
CA ARG A 97 0.14 13.76 3.73
C ARG A 97 0.05 14.58 2.45
N GLN A 98 0.65 15.78 2.45
CA GLN A 98 0.57 16.72 1.34
C GLN A 98 1.24 16.16 0.07
N VAL A 99 2.36 15.45 0.21
CA VAL A 99 3.09 14.85 -0.91
C VAL A 99 2.30 13.65 -1.44
N VAL A 100 1.79 12.78 -0.57
CA VAL A 100 0.95 11.65 -0.96
C VAL A 100 -0.32 12.09 -1.70
N ASN A 101 -1.05 13.07 -1.16
CA ASN A 101 -2.27 13.58 -1.79
C ASN A 101 -1.97 14.18 -3.18
N ARG A 102 -0.81 14.83 -3.37
CA ARG A 102 -0.38 15.34 -4.68
C ARG A 102 -0.23 14.20 -5.70
N HIS A 103 0.42 13.10 -5.33
CA HIS A 103 0.57 11.93 -6.21
C HIS A 103 -0.76 11.24 -6.50
N LEU A 104 -1.63 11.09 -5.49
CA LEU A 104 -2.97 10.53 -5.69
C LEU A 104 -3.83 11.40 -6.62
N GLN A 105 -3.79 12.73 -6.46
CA GLN A 105 -4.50 13.65 -7.36
C GLN A 105 -3.95 13.61 -8.79
N HIS A 106 -2.63 13.47 -8.94
CA HIS A 106 -2.00 13.31 -10.24
C HIS A 106 -2.53 12.07 -10.96
N TRP A 107 -2.58 10.91 -10.30
CA TRP A 107 -3.13 9.69 -10.87
C TRP A 107 -4.64 9.77 -11.14
N ARG A 108 -5.41 10.46 -10.29
CA ARG A 108 -6.84 10.72 -10.56
C ARG A 108 -7.06 11.56 -11.81
N LYS A 109 -6.23 12.58 -12.03
CA LYS A 109 -6.29 13.42 -13.25
C LYS A 109 -5.91 12.65 -14.51
N GLN A 110 -5.02 11.66 -14.39
CA GLN A 110 -4.62 10.79 -15.48
C GLN A 110 -5.59 9.62 -15.72
N GLY A 111 -6.63 9.47 -14.90
CA GLY A 111 -7.58 8.34 -15.00
C GLY A 111 -7.06 7.01 -14.44
N VAL A 112 -5.87 6.99 -13.83
CA VAL A 112 -5.27 5.77 -13.27
C VAL A 112 -6.02 5.29 -12.03
N LEU A 113 -6.46 6.23 -11.19
CA LEU A 113 -7.25 5.96 -10.00
C LEU A 113 -8.60 6.67 -10.09
N HIS A 114 -9.67 5.98 -9.70
CA HIS A 114 -10.99 6.58 -9.52
C HIS A 114 -11.43 6.47 -8.06
N LYS A 115 -12.13 7.49 -7.57
CA LYS A 115 -12.71 7.47 -6.22
C LYS A 115 -14.22 7.58 -6.34
N GLN A 116 -14.93 6.51 -5.99
CA GLN A 116 -16.38 6.45 -6.03
C GLN A 116 -16.90 5.99 -4.66
N ASN A 117 -17.80 6.77 -4.06
CA ASN A 117 -18.45 6.46 -2.78
C ASN A 117 -17.48 5.99 -1.68
N PHE A 118 -16.44 6.79 -1.45
CA PHE A 118 -15.32 6.52 -0.54
C PHE A 118 -14.36 5.42 -0.99
N HIS A 119 -14.75 4.47 -1.82
CA HIS A 119 -13.86 3.45 -2.37
C HIS A 119 -12.93 3.98 -3.46
N THR A 120 -11.70 3.46 -3.49
CA THR A 120 -10.74 3.75 -4.55
C THR A 120 -10.54 2.53 -5.42
N GLU A 121 -10.70 2.73 -6.73
CA GLU A 121 -10.56 1.74 -7.77
C GLU A 121 -9.35 2.07 -8.63
N VAL A 122 -8.58 1.05 -9.00
CA VAL A 122 -7.51 1.16 -9.99
C VAL A 122 -8.13 0.84 -11.35
N CYS A 123 -8.14 1.81 -12.26
CA CYS A 123 -8.67 1.65 -13.61
C CYS A 123 -7.58 1.25 -14.61
N GLU A 124 -6.35 1.76 -14.42
CA GLU A 124 -5.22 1.48 -15.32
C GLU A 124 -4.08 0.78 -14.56
N LEU A 125 -4.16 -0.56 -14.51
CA LEU A 125 -3.16 -1.38 -13.83
C LEU A 125 -1.77 -1.25 -14.45
N GLU A 126 -1.70 -1.25 -15.80
CA GLU A 126 -0.43 -1.21 -16.53
C GLU A 126 0.35 0.08 -16.27
N THR A 127 -0.35 1.22 -16.27
CA THR A 127 0.27 2.53 -15.98
C THR A 127 0.76 2.57 -14.52
N LEU A 128 0.01 2.00 -13.58
CA LEU A 128 0.44 1.93 -12.18
C LEU A 128 1.65 1.00 -11.99
N GLN A 129 1.72 -0.09 -12.75
CA GLN A 129 2.89 -0.99 -12.80
C GLN A 129 4.12 -0.30 -13.37
N GLN A 130 3.97 0.56 -14.39
CA GLN A 130 5.07 1.38 -14.89
C GLN A 130 5.63 2.29 -13.79
N TYR A 131 4.77 3.02 -13.06
CA TYR A 131 5.24 3.84 -11.92
C TYR A 131 5.95 3.02 -10.82
N ALA A 132 5.60 1.75 -10.65
CA ALA A 132 6.22 0.86 -9.66
C ALA A 132 7.56 0.25 -10.12
N ASN A 133 7.71 0.04 -11.42
CA ASN A 133 8.90 -0.53 -12.04
C ASN A 133 9.94 0.54 -12.42
N ASP A 134 9.48 1.72 -12.81
CA ASP A 134 10.32 2.81 -13.28
C ASP A 134 10.87 3.58 -12.07
N CYS A 135 12.17 3.44 -11.84
CA CYS A 135 12.95 4.47 -11.18
C CYS A 135 12.88 5.73 -12.04
N CYS A 136 12.17 6.76 -11.57
CA CYS A 136 11.99 8.06 -12.21
C CYS A 136 11.00 8.09 -13.38
N LEU A 137 9.87 8.78 -13.16
CA LEU A 137 9.32 9.68 -14.16
C LEU A 137 9.19 11.09 -13.56
N PRO A 138 9.94 12.08 -14.07
CA PRO A 138 9.77 13.46 -13.61
C PRO A 138 8.34 13.92 -13.90
N LEU A 139 7.75 14.60 -12.92
CA LEU A 139 6.50 15.34 -13.05
C LEU A 139 6.65 16.29 -14.24
N GLN A 140 6.14 15.92 -15.42
CA GLN A 140 6.04 16.85 -16.53
C GLN A 140 5.05 17.94 -16.12
N LYS A 141 5.59 19.07 -15.65
CA LYS A 141 4.91 20.36 -15.70
C LYS A 141 4.56 20.58 -17.17
N LYS A 142 3.30 20.40 -17.55
CA LYS A 142 2.76 21.19 -18.65
C LYS A 142 2.72 22.62 -18.17
N GLU A 143 3.82 23.33 -18.39
CA GLU A 143 3.86 24.78 -18.36
C GLU A 143 2.77 25.29 -19.31
N SER A 144 1.90 26.10 -18.72
CA SER A 144 1.14 27.10 -19.44
C SER A 144 2.05 27.85 -20.39
N SER A 145 1.81 27.75 -21.69
CA SER A 145 2.15 28.83 -22.61
C SER A 145 0.91 29.17 -23.43
N ALA A 146 0.41 30.35 -23.14
CA ALA A 146 -0.63 31.03 -23.88
C ALA A 146 -0.16 31.30 -25.32
N LYS A 147 -1.11 31.26 -26.26
CA LYS A 147 -1.18 32.20 -27.38
C LYS A 147 -2.60 32.16 -27.95
N LYS A 148 -3.41 33.10 -27.47
CA LYS A 148 -4.40 33.78 -28.30
C LYS A 148 -3.75 35.10 -28.72
#